data_AF-A0A8S3ZNA9-F1
#
_entry.id   AF-A0A8S3ZNA9-F1
#
_cell.length_a   1.000
_cell.length_b   1.000
_cell.length_c   1.000
_cell.angle_alpha   90.00
_cell.angle_beta   90.00
_cell.angle_gamma   90.00
#
_symmetry.space_group_name_H-M   'P 1'
#
loop_
_entity.id
_entity.type
_entity.pdbx_description
1 polymer ?
#
loop_
_entity_poly.entity_id
_entity_poly.type
_entity_poly.pdbx_seq_one_letter_code
_entity_poly.pdbx_strand_id
1 'polypeptide(L)'
;RPVCGRRQVIVTNVKRGTNRNNDNQYDTDEQTNEASLLNKILGGNYATYGQFPWMAAVLDNNQHTCGGAIISEFWVISAAHCF
;
A
#
# COMPACT_ATOMS: atom_id res chain seq x y z
N ARG A 1 -6.27 -22.39 -13.94
CA ARG A 1 -6.87 -21.56 -15.02
C ARG A 1 -6.71 -20.11 -14.57
N PRO A 2 -6.04 -19.21 -15.32
CA PRO A 2 -5.97 -17.82 -14.92
C PRO A 2 -7.37 -17.24 -15.07
N VAL A 3 -7.98 -16.86 -13.95
CA VAL A 3 -9.21 -16.08 -13.96
C VAL A 3 -8.82 -14.64 -14.32
N CYS A 4 -9.45 -14.09 -15.35
CA CYS A 4 -9.28 -12.68 -15.72
C CYS A 4 -10.00 -11.84 -14.65
N GLY A 5 -9.28 -11.52 -13.57
CA GLY A 5 -9.71 -10.54 -12.58
C GLY A 5 -9.57 -9.12 -13.14
N ARG A 6 -10.42 -8.21 -12.67
CA ARG A 6 -10.31 -6.79 -13.04
C ARG A 6 -9.19 -6.16 -12.21
N ARG A 7 -7.98 -6.09 -12.79
CA ARG A 7 -6.87 -5.37 -12.17
C ARG A 7 -6.96 -3.90 -12.48
N GLN A 8 -6.79 -3.07 -11.45
CA GLN A 8 -6.86 -1.61 -11.56
C GLN A 8 -5.55 -1.01 -11.06
N VAL A 9 -5.08 0.04 -11.74
CA VAL A 9 -3.95 0.83 -11.26
C VAL A 9 -4.49 2.20 -10.86
N ILE A 10 -4.26 2.59 -9.61
CA ILE A 10 -4.70 3.88 -9.08
C ILE A 10 -3.52 4.69 -8.56
N VAL A 11 -3.57 6.01 -8.71
CA VAL A 11 -2.64 6.91 -8.04
C VAL A 11 -2.95 6.87 -6.54
N THR A 12 -1.97 6.48 -5.72
CA THR A 12 -2.19 6.39 -4.28
C THR A 12 -2.15 7.78 -3.67
N ASN A 13 -3.32 8.36 -3.46
CA ASN A 13 -3.43 9.52 -2.58
C ASN A 13 -3.43 9.00 -1.15
N VAL A 14 -2.28 9.08 -0.47
CA VAL A 14 -2.15 8.70 0.95
C VAL A 14 -3.19 9.48 1.76
N LYS A 15 -4.25 8.80 2.25
CA LYS A 15 -5.19 9.38 3.22
C LYS A 15 -5.22 8.56 4.51
N ARG A 16 -4.73 9.22 5.56
CA ARG A 16 -4.88 9.01 7.01
C ARG A 16 -4.53 7.63 7.58
N GLY A 17 -3.36 7.57 8.20
CA GLY A 17 -3.30 7.11 9.58
C GLY A 17 -3.94 8.18 10.48
N THR A 18 -4.94 7.82 11.28
CA THR A 18 -5.40 8.68 12.37
C THR A 18 -4.29 8.76 13.41
N ASN A 19 -3.85 9.97 13.75
CA ASN A 19 -3.12 10.23 14.98
C ASN A 19 -4.00 9.78 16.16
N ARG A 20 -3.78 8.57 16.67
CA ARG A 20 -4.12 8.28 18.06
C ARG A 20 -2.97 8.86 18.86
N ASN A 21 -3.22 10.01 19.48
CA ASN A 21 -2.34 10.58 20.49
C ASN A 21 -2.24 9.53 21.61
N ASN A 22 -1.12 8.81 21.68
CA ASN A 22 -0.63 8.12 22.87
C ASN A 22 0.81 7.70 22.59
N ASP A 23 1.73 8.45 23.18
CA ASP A 23 3.09 8.04 23.43
C ASP A 23 3.05 6.81 24.34
N ASN A 24 3.04 5.63 23.72
CA ASN A 24 3.54 4.33 24.19
C ASN A 24 3.11 3.31 23.14
N GLN A 25 3.95 3.22 22.10
CA GLN A 25 3.77 2.31 20.99
C GLN A 25 4.00 0.86 21.45
N TYR A 26 2.93 0.19 21.88
CA TYR A 26 2.75 -1.26 21.88
C TYR A 26 1.25 -1.52 22.08
N ASP A 27 0.51 -1.76 20.98
CA ASP A 27 -0.90 -2.15 21.03
C ASP A 27 -1.01 -3.68 20.95
N THR A 28 -1.35 -4.30 22.09
CA THR A 28 -1.79 -5.68 22.32
C THR A 28 -3.16 -5.57 23.02
N ASP A 29 -4.27 -6.24 22.73
CA ASP A 29 -4.59 -7.44 21.95
C ASP A 29 -6.08 -7.41 21.54
N GLU A 30 -6.42 -7.85 20.33
CA GLU A 30 -7.56 -8.74 20.14
C GLU A 30 -7.02 -9.97 19.41
N GLN A 31 -7.27 -11.15 19.97
CA GLN A 31 -6.53 -12.38 19.73
C GLN A 31 -6.70 -12.92 18.30
N THR A 32 -5.88 -12.44 17.36
CA THR A 32 -5.67 -13.07 16.04
C THR A 32 -4.23 -12.97 15.55
N ASN A 33 -3.24 -13.54 16.25
CA ASN A 33 -1.84 -13.66 15.74
C ASN A 33 -1.35 -12.40 14.99
N GLU A 34 -1.46 -11.24 15.65
CA GLU A 34 -1.25 -9.90 15.09
C GLU A 34 0.24 -9.53 14.93
N ALA A 35 1.11 -10.51 14.68
CA ALA A 35 2.48 -10.26 14.20
C ALA A 35 2.50 -9.85 12.72
N SER A 36 1.34 -9.66 12.07
CA SER A 36 1.21 -9.36 10.63
C SER A 36 0.85 -7.91 10.31
N LEU A 37 0.50 -7.09 11.33
CA LEU A 37 0.43 -5.62 11.20
C LEU A 37 1.80 -4.96 11.34
N LEU A 38 2.89 -5.75 11.36
CA LEU A 38 4.23 -5.23 11.23
C LEU A 38 4.30 -4.42 9.94
N ASN A 39 4.72 -3.16 10.08
CA ASN A 39 5.09 -2.30 8.98
C ASN A 39 5.92 -3.12 7.99
N LYS A 40 5.33 -3.47 6.85
CA LYS A 40 5.98 -4.30 5.82
C LYS A 40 7.23 -3.62 5.21
N ILE A 41 7.44 -2.35 5.55
CA ILE A 41 8.59 -1.54 5.21
C ILE A 41 9.51 -1.46 6.44
N LEU A 42 10.63 -2.20 6.41
CA LEU A 42 11.63 -2.19 7.48
C LEU A 42 12.35 -0.85 7.55
N GLY A 43 12.41 -0.23 8.74
CA GLY A 43 13.06 1.07 8.95
C GLY A 43 12.37 2.25 8.25
N GLY A 44 11.16 2.05 7.73
CA GLY A 44 10.39 3.09 7.05
C GLY A 44 9.67 4.03 8.01
N ASN A 45 9.21 5.16 7.48
CA ASN A 45 8.34 6.11 8.16
C ASN A 45 7.10 6.39 7.30
N TYR A 46 6.04 6.91 7.91
CA TYR A 46 4.86 7.33 7.17
C TYR A 46 5.19 8.46 6.19
N ALA A 47 4.74 8.32 4.95
CA ALA A 47 4.88 9.35 3.94
C ALA A 47 3.87 10.49 4.18
N THR A 48 4.29 11.74 3.99
CA THR A 48 3.36 12.87 3.93
C THR A 48 2.57 12.85 2.62
N TYR A 49 1.43 13.55 2.59
CA TYR A 49 0.61 13.62 1.38
C TYR A 49 1.41 14.18 0.21
N GLY A 50 1.42 13.44 -0.91
CA GLY A 50 2.13 13.85 -2.12
C GLY A 50 3.66 13.80 -2.02
N GLN A 51 4.24 13.22 -0.96
CA GLN A 51 5.71 13.09 -0.83
C GLN A 51 6.32 12.25 -1.96
N PHE A 52 5.58 11.24 -2.43
CA PHE A 52 5.96 10.36 -3.51
C PHE A 52 4.88 10.38 -4.59
N PRO A 53 4.79 11.45 -5.40
CA PRO A 53 3.68 11.66 -6.34
C PRO A 53 3.64 10.62 -7.46
N TRP A 54 4.75 9.94 -7.73
CA TRP A 54 4.83 8.83 -8.68
C TRP A 54 4.28 7.51 -8.14
N MET A 55 3.93 7.41 -6.85
CA MET A 55 3.46 6.16 -6.25
C MET A 55 2.08 5.75 -6.79
N ALA A 56 2.01 4.56 -7.40
CA ALA A 56 0.79 3.93 -7.85
C ALA A 56 0.55 2.59 -7.12
N ALA A 57 -0.72 2.24 -6.91
CA ALA A 57 -1.14 0.94 -6.38
C ALA A 57 -1.78 0.11 -7.48
N VAL A 58 -1.37 -1.16 -7.54
CA VAL A 58 -2.00 -2.20 -8.35
C VAL A 58 -2.98 -2.95 -7.46
N LEU A 59 -4.26 -2.89 -7.84
CA LEU A 59 -5.37 -3.52 -7.14
C LEU A 59 -5.83 -4.75 -7.91
N ASP A 60 -6.07 -5.84 -7.20
CA ASP A 60 -6.85 -6.98 -7.68
C ASP A 60 -8.12 -7.11 -6.83
N ASN A 61 -9.29 -7.15 -7.47
CA ASN A 61 -10.59 -7.15 -6.78
C ASN A 61 -10.71 -6.04 -5.70
N ASN A 62 -10.26 -4.83 -6.00
CA ASN A 62 -10.20 -3.66 -5.10
C ASN A 62 -9.26 -3.80 -3.89
N GLN A 63 -8.42 -4.84 -3.83
CA GLN A 63 -7.43 -5.03 -2.78
C GLN A 63 -6.02 -4.71 -3.29
N HIS A 64 -5.23 -3.97 -2.50
CA HIS A 64 -3.84 -3.65 -2.84
C HIS A 64 -2.98 -4.92 -2.88
N THR A 65 -2.39 -5.18 -4.04
CA THR A 65 -1.54 -6.37 -4.26
C THR A 65 -0.08 -5.98 -4.49
N CYS A 66 0.17 -4.97 -5.32
CA CYS A 66 1.51 -4.53 -5.70
C CYS A 66 1.61 -3.00 -5.78
N GLY A 67 2.84 -2.49 -5.79
CA GLY A 67 3.13 -1.10 -6.13
C GLY A 67 3.50 -0.92 -7.61
N GLY A 68 3.58 0.35 -8.02
CA GLY A 68 4.11 0.76 -9.32
C GLY A 68 4.57 2.22 -9.31
N ALA A 69 5.24 2.66 -10.37
CA ALA A 69 5.71 4.04 -10.50
C ALA A 69 5.19 4.67 -11.80
N ILE A 70 4.66 5.90 -11.70
CA ILE A 70 4.26 6.70 -12.86
C ILE A 70 5.52 7.13 -13.60
N ILE A 71 5.63 6.76 -14.89
CA ILE A 71 6.76 7.12 -15.76
C ILE A 71 6.37 8.12 -16.86
N SER A 72 5.07 8.30 -17.10
CA SER A 72 4.52 9.33 -18.00
C SER A 72 3.01 9.51 -17.75
N GLU A 73 2.37 10.40 -18.50
CA GLU A 73 0.92 10.68 -18.40
C GLU A 73 0.04 9.43 -18.51
N PHE A 74 0.45 8.43 -19.29
CA PHE A 74 -0.36 7.24 -19.57
C PHE A 74 0.31 5.92 -19.19
N TRP A 75 1.50 5.95 -18.58
CA TRP A 75 2.28 4.75 -18.32
C TRP A 75 2.73 4.63 -16.86
N VAL A 76 2.50 3.45 -16.29
CA VAL A 76 2.99 3.02 -14.98
C VAL A 76 3.84 1.77 -15.17
N ILE A 77 5.00 1.72 -14.51
CA ILE A 77 5.86 0.53 -14.45
C ILE A 77 5.60 -0.25 -13.15
N SER A 78 5.61 -1.58 -13.21
CA SER A 78 5.48 -2.48 -12.06
C SER A 78 6.27 -3.77 -12.31
N ALA A 79 6.32 -4.67 -11.31
CA ALA A 79 6.97 -5.95 -11.46
C ALA A 79 6.12 -6.91 -12.30
N ALA A 80 6.77 -7.70 -13.16
CA ALA A 80 6.08 -8.63 -14.06
C ALA A 80 5.23 -9.68 -13.30
N HIS A 81 5.68 -10.12 -12.11
CA HIS A 81 4.99 -11.12 -11.30
C HIS A 81 3.71 -10.63 -10.62
N CYS A 82 3.37 -9.33 -10.75
CA CYS A 82 2.13 -8.77 -10.22
C CYS A 82 0.90 -9.11 -11.09
N PHE A 83 1.09 -9.74 -12.25
CA PHE A 83 0.05 -10.03 -13.24
C PHE A 83 -0.08 -11.53 -13.55
#